data_AF-A0A2K3JJD7-F1
#
_entry.id   AF-A0A2K3JJD7-F1
#
_cell.length_a   1.000
_cell.length_b   1.000
_cell.length_c   1.000
_cell.angle_alpha   90.00
_cell.angle_beta   90.00
_cell.angle_gamma   90.00
#
_symmetry.space_group_name_H-M   'P 1'
#
loop_
_entity.id
_entity.type
_entity.pdbx_description
1 polymer ?
#
loop_
_entity_poly.entity_id
_entity_poly.type
_entity_poly.pdbx_seq_one_letter_code
_entity_poly.pdbx_strand_id
1 'polypeptide(L)' 'MKCQETKELLAGRDDIDIVTFPHDLGQWRDEDLALAKSHDVFEDLQRTAPVLWLDGEKKIGYLRIRKWLQDTFK' A
#
# COMPACT_ATOMS: atom_id res chain seq x y z
N MET A 1 -5.27 -7.88 9.67
CA MET A 1 -5.95 -6.77 10.37
C MET A 1 -5.49 -5.39 9.88
N LYS A 2 -4.20 -5.05 9.93
CA LYS A 2 -3.74 -3.68 9.55
C LYS A 2 -4.01 -3.26 8.10
N CYS A 3 -4.00 -4.19 7.14
CA CYS A 3 -4.43 -3.88 5.77
C CYS A 3 -5.92 -3.50 5.69
N GLN A 4 -6.78 -4.20 6.43
CA GLN A 4 -8.22 -3.91 6.47
C GLN A 4 -8.49 -2.54 7.10
N GLU A 5 -7.88 -2.25 8.25
CA GLU A 5 -7.96 -0.92 8.89
C GLU A 5 -7.47 0.19 7.95
N THR A 6 -6.44 -0.07 7.13
CA THR A 6 -5.95 0.91 6.15
C THR A 6 -6.96 1.15 5.04
N LYS A 7 -7.62 0.10 4.53
CA LYS A 7 -8.69 0.25 3.53
C LYS A 7 -9.85 1.08 4.07
N GLU A 8 -10.23 0.87 5.33
CA GLU A 8 -11.29 1.65 5.98
C GLU A 8 -10.90 3.12 6.14
N LEU A 9 -9.65 3.42 6.48
CA LEU A 9 -9.14 4.79 6.53
C LEU A 9 -9.15 5.50 5.17
N LEU A 10 -9.05 4.73 4.09
CA LEU A 10 -9.05 5.23 2.71
C LEU A 10 -10.43 5.10 2.05
N ALA A 11 -11.43 4.59 2.76
CA ALA A 11 -12.75 4.37 2.20
C ALA A 11 -13.41 5.72 1.83
N GLY A 12 -13.92 5.81 0.60
CA GLY A 12 -14.58 7.02 0.09
C GLY A 12 -13.63 8.05 -0.54
N ARG A 13 -12.33 7.72 -0.65
CA ARG A 13 -11.38 8.51 -1.43
C ARG A 13 -11.38 8.05 -2.88
N ASP A 14 -11.45 8.99 -3.80
CA ASP A 14 -11.38 8.78 -5.25
C ASP A 14 -9.97 9.07 -5.83
N ASP A 15 -9.10 9.67 -5.02
CA ASP A 15 -7.73 10.03 -5.39
C ASP A 15 -6.70 8.91 -5.14
N ILE A 16 -7.12 7.78 -4.55
CA ILE A 16 -6.23 6.67 -4.18
C ILE A 16 -6.81 5.35 -4.70
N ASP A 17 -6.00 4.61 -5.45
CA ASP A 17 -6.31 3.25 -5.86
C ASP A 17 -5.86 2.22 -4.80
N ILE A 18 -6.70 1.21 -4.53
CA ILE A 18 -6.42 0.17 -3.55
C ILE A 18 -6.15 -1.14 -4.28
N VAL A 19 -4.87 -1.47 -4.44
CA VAL A 19 -4.43 -2.73 -5.01
C VAL A 19 -4.17 -3.76 -3.90
N THR A 20 -4.66 -4.98 -4.10
CA THR A 20 -4.44 -6.10 -3.17
C THR A 20 -3.72 -7.24 -3.83
N PHE A 21 -2.59 -7.64 -3.26
CA PHE A 21 -1.83 -8.79 -3.72
C PHE A 21 -2.13 -10.04 -2.87
N PRO A 22 -1.93 -11.24 -3.42
CA PRO A 22 -1.92 -12.47 -2.64
C PRO A 22 -0.93 -12.37 -1.47
N HIS A 23 -1.27 -12.97 -0.33
CA HIS A 23 -0.39 -12.95 0.84
C HIS A 23 0.90 -13.76 0.60
N ASP A 24 0.78 -14.87 -0.12
CA ASP A 24 1.91 -15.70 -0.52
C ASP A 24 2.50 -15.17 -1.84
N LEU A 25 3.79 -14.81 -1.82
CA LEU A 25 4.53 -14.36 -3.00
C LEU A 25 4.59 -15.42 -4.10
N GLY A 26 4.51 -16.72 -3.76
CA GLY A 26 4.44 -17.80 -4.74
C GLY A 26 3.14 -17.82 -5.55
N GLN A 27 2.12 -17.08 -5.12
CA GLN A 27 0.85 -16.92 -5.83
C GLN A 27 0.78 -15.65 -6.69
N TRP A 28 1.84 -14.83 -6.68
CA TRP A 28 1.87 -13.61 -7.47
C TRP A 28 2.00 -13.93 -8.95
N ARG A 29 1.16 -13.28 -9.75
CA ARG A 29 1.29 -13.31 -11.21
C ARG A 29 2.41 -12.37 -11.63
N ASP A 30 2.93 -12.55 -12.84
CA ASP A 30 3.93 -11.65 -13.40
C ASP A 30 3.45 -10.19 -13.44
N GLU A 31 2.14 -9.98 -13.65
CA GLU A 31 1.49 -8.66 -13.58
C GLU A 31 1.58 -8.03 -12.19
N ASP A 32 1.35 -8.83 -11.14
CA ASP A 32 1.41 -8.37 -9.75
C ASP A 32 2.85 -7.96 -9.38
N LEU A 33 3.81 -8.77 -9.81
CA LEU A 33 5.24 -8.49 -9.65
C LEU A 33 5.68 -7.25 -10.42
N ALA A 34 5.25 -7.12 -11.68
CA ALA A 34 5.57 -5.98 -12.53
C ALA A 34 5.01 -4.68 -11.94
N LEU A 35 3.77 -4.69 -11.46
CA LEU A 35 3.12 -3.53 -10.85
C LEU A 35 3.81 -3.11 -9.54
N ALA A 36 4.15 -4.06 -8.68
CA ALA A 36 4.86 -3.76 -7.44
C ALA A 36 6.27 -3.22 -7.70
N LYS A 37 6.96 -3.69 -8.74
CA LYS A 37 8.28 -3.19 -9.15
C LYS A 37 8.21 -1.82 -9.83
N SER A 38 7.19 -1.55 -10.65
CA SER A 38 7.05 -0.25 -11.32
C SER A 38 6.84 0.91 -10.35
N HIS A 39 6.33 0.62 -9.15
CA HIS A 39 6.14 1.59 -8.06
C HIS A 39 7.24 1.48 -6.97
N ASP A 40 8.29 0.68 -7.19
CA ASP A 40 9.37 0.47 -6.21
C ASP A 40 8.87 0.00 -4.82
N VAL A 41 7.78 -0.77 -4.75
CA VAL A 41 7.19 -1.25 -3.47
C VAL A 41 7.40 -2.76 -3.24
N PHE A 42 7.94 -3.50 -4.21
CA PHE A 42 8.06 -4.95 -4.12
C PHE A 42 8.87 -5.40 -2.89
N GLU A 43 10.08 -4.84 -2.70
CA GLU A 43 10.93 -5.19 -1.56
C GLU A 43 10.29 -4.81 -0.22
N ASP A 44 9.54 -3.70 -0.19
CA ASP A 44 8.82 -3.27 1.01
C ASP A 44 7.70 -4.24 1.35
N LEU A 45 6.92 -4.69 0.35
CA LEU A 45 5.83 -5.66 0.52
C LEU A 45 6.31 -7.04 0.99
N GLN A 46 7.54 -7.44 0.66
CA GLN A 46 8.14 -8.65 1.22
C GLN A 46 8.40 -8.55 2.74
N ARG A 47 8.63 -7.33 3.23
CA ARG A 47 8.97 -7.08 4.64
C ARG A 47 7.74 -6.73 5.46
N THR A 48 6.85 -5.91 4.90
CA THR A 48 5.70 -5.40 5.62
C THR A 48 4.62 -4.86 4.68
N ALA A 49 3.37 -5.03 5.09
CA ALA A 49 2.20 -4.42 4.48
C ALA A 49 1.37 -3.74 5.57
N PRO A 50 0.60 -2.69 5.27
CA PRO A 50 0.39 -2.08 3.95
C PRO A 50 1.48 -1.07 3.57
N VAL A 51 1.59 -0.75 2.28
CA VAL A 51 2.45 0.30 1.74
C VAL A 51 1.57 1.28 0.96
N LEU A 52 1.71 2.57 1.25
CA LEU A 52 1.14 3.63 0.42
C LEU A 52 2.27 4.24 -0.41
N TRP A 53 2.06 4.31 -1.71
CA TRP A 53 2.96 4.95 -2.66
C TRP A 53 2.31 6.23 -3.20
N LEU A 54 3.05 7.32 -3.23
CA LEU A 54 2.59 8.66 -3.65
C LEU A 54 3.70 9.30 -4.48
N ASP A 55 3.59 9.27 -5.81
CA ASP A 55 4.49 9.96 -6.75
C ASP A 55 5.99 9.76 -6.44
N GLY A 56 6.39 8.54 -6.08
CA GLY A 56 7.77 8.18 -5.72
C GLY A 56 8.09 8.23 -4.22
N GLU A 57 7.20 8.73 -3.36
CA GLU A 57 7.32 8.64 -1.92
C GLU A 57 6.58 7.41 -1.36
N LYS A 58 7.18 6.70 -0.39
CA LYS A 58 6.63 5.49 0.23
C LYS A 58 6.33 5.69 1.71
N LYS A 59 5.07 5.51 2.12
CA LYS A 59 4.65 5.41 3.53
C LYS A 59 4.42 3.94 3.89
N ILE A 60 5.43 3.35 4.52
CA ILE A 60 5.47 1.92 4.82
C ILE A 60 4.84 1.63 6.19
N GLY A 61 3.81 0.80 6.21
CA GLY A 61 3.11 0.35 7.40
C GLY A 61 1.96 1.26 7.84
N TYR A 62 0.96 0.65 8.50
CA TYR A 62 -0.28 1.30 8.92
C TYR A 62 -0.07 2.60 9.71
N LEU A 63 0.85 2.62 10.67
CA LEU A 63 1.07 3.80 11.53
C LEU A 63 1.58 5.01 10.72
N ARG A 64 2.43 4.78 9.71
CA ARG A 64 2.96 5.86 8.86
C ARG A 64 1.89 6.38 7.92
N ILE A 65 1.08 5.48 7.34
CA ILE A 65 -0.04 5.85 6.47
C ILE A 65 -1.07 6.66 7.25
N ARG A 66 -1.47 6.19 8.44
CA ARG A 66 -2.42 6.90 9.31
C ARG A 66 -1.90 8.29 9.68
N LYS A 67 -0.62 8.41 10.05
CA LYS A 67 -0.03 9.70 10.39
C LYS A 67 -0.05 10.65 9.19
N TRP A 68 0.34 10.18 8.01
CA TRP A 68 0.28 11.00 6.79
C TRP A 68 -1.14 11.48 6.50
N LEU A 69 -2.15 10.61 6.60
CA LEU A 69 -3.55 11.00 6.43
C LEU A 69 -3.97 12.11 7.41
N GLN A 70 -3.54 12.02 8.68
CA GLN A 70 -3.83 13.02 9.70
C GLN A 70 -3.11 14.36 9.48
N ASP A 71 -1.91 14.33 8.90
CA ASP A 71 -1.10 15.53 8.67
C ASP A 71 -1.52 16.26 7.38
N THR A 72 -1.99 15.54 6.35
CA THR A 72 -2.32 16.11 5.04
C THR A 72 -3.76 16.60 4.90
N PHE A 73 -4.74 15.96 5.56
CA PHE A 73 -6.18 16.23 5.37
C PHE A 73 -6.85 16.83 6.60
N LYS A 74 -6.09 17.63 7.35
CA LYS A 74 -6.54 18.26 8.59
C LYS A 74 -7.27 19.58 8.35
#